data_AF-A0A921ZHW7-F1
#
_entry.id   AF-A0A921ZHW7-F1
#
_cell.length_a   1.000
_cell.length_b   1.000
_cell.length_c   1.000
_cell.angle_alpha   90.00
_cell.angle_beta   90.00
_cell.angle_gamma   90.00
#
_symmetry.space_group_name_H-M   'P 1'
#
loop_
_entity.id
_entity.type
_entity.pdbx_description
1 polymer ?
#
loop_
_entity_poly.entity_id
_entity_poly.type
_entity_poly.pdbx_seq_one_letter_code
_entity_poly.pdbx_strand_id
1 'polypeptide(L)'
;MFYFVQISLGVPSKEPLKLLPFTVKVLVPKEKPKHYTFTKTFNLALVKPDLPFAVQFNYGRLPGNEPMYVRAMLVFANPIQAGKRVETCRNHYDKLRPARGEVLAKSVLHSYQPGPGVYQQGEPANPQSWLSIVVPATGTQIQHIYEMKCKNTCFRNMTHRAIEIIFTLEDMWGNAYARHVMGLQSCSSPFRDLKDMKKPQRNCKRAQTPSTRSSGRKRPRLLSVESESIDSSTSEVESIDVSRMESAGNDIVTNEQNFVPLPVLALAFSIQWDRCAAVLWWRCRCRVAIVSSVDDQAVVQHYPTRREFALG
;
A
#
# COMPACT_ATOMS: atom_id res chain seq x y z
N MET A 1 11.86 14.21 -21.49
CA MET A 1 10.47 14.69 -21.30
C MET A 1 9.76 13.74 -20.37
N PHE A 2 9.30 14.20 -19.21
CA PHE A 2 8.44 13.41 -18.33
C PHE A 2 7.00 13.60 -18.83
N TYR A 3 6.42 12.56 -19.42
CA TYR A 3 5.01 12.57 -19.80
C TYR A 3 4.18 12.43 -18.53
N PHE A 4 3.43 13.47 -18.18
CA PHE A 4 2.46 13.42 -17.09
C PHE A 4 1.13 12.91 -17.65
N VAL A 5 0.73 11.69 -17.27
CA VAL A 5 -0.63 11.20 -17.55
C VAL A 5 -1.65 12.13 -16.87
N GLN A 6 -2.80 12.36 -17.50
CA GLN A 6 -3.84 13.26 -16.98
C GLN A 6 -4.37 12.83 -15.58
N ILE A 7 -4.73 13.82 -14.75
CA ILE A 7 -5.34 13.59 -13.43
C ILE A 7 -6.81 13.17 -13.64
N SER A 8 -7.23 12.10 -12.96
CA SER A 8 -8.64 11.70 -12.92
C SER A 8 -9.44 12.65 -12.04
N LEU A 9 -10.39 13.37 -12.67
CA LEU A 9 -11.34 14.26 -12.02
C LEU A 9 -12.74 13.64 -12.07
N GLY A 10 -13.50 13.79 -10.97
CA GLY A 10 -14.85 13.25 -10.85
C GLY A 10 -14.85 11.78 -10.39
N VAL A 11 -16.05 11.26 -10.14
CA VAL A 11 -16.24 9.92 -9.56
C VAL A 11 -15.74 8.86 -10.56
N PRO A 12 -14.76 8.02 -10.20
CA PRO A 12 -14.28 6.98 -11.08
C PRO A 12 -15.39 5.99 -11.43
N SER A 13 -15.61 5.75 -12.72
CA SER A 13 -16.56 4.73 -13.16
C SER A 13 -16.11 3.34 -12.71
N LYS A 14 -17.06 2.56 -12.20
CA LYS A 14 -16.86 1.14 -11.82
C LYS A 14 -17.31 0.19 -12.92
N GLU A 15 -17.91 0.71 -13.98
CA GLU A 15 -18.48 -0.12 -15.03
C GLU A 15 -17.37 -0.90 -15.74
N PRO A 16 -17.55 -2.23 -15.95
CA PRO A 16 -16.55 -3.02 -16.66
C PRO A 16 -16.29 -2.45 -18.05
N LEU A 17 -15.01 -2.29 -18.40
CA LEU A 17 -14.58 -1.89 -19.73
C LEU A 17 -13.61 -2.95 -20.25
N LYS A 18 -13.82 -3.44 -21.47
CA LYS A 18 -13.07 -4.57 -22.04
C LYS A 18 -12.76 -4.35 -23.53
N LEU A 19 -12.15 -3.22 -23.87
CA LEU A 19 -11.69 -2.97 -25.26
C LEU A 19 -10.40 -3.76 -25.57
N LEU A 20 -9.59 -4.02 -24.55
CA LEU A 20 -8.40 -4.87 -24.62
C LEU A 20 -8.50 -6.04 -23.65
N PRO A 21 -7.81 -7.16 -23.91
CA PRO A 21 -7.65 -8.19 -22.89
C PRO A 21 -6.97 -7.56 -21.68
N PHE A 22 -7.57 -7.67 -20.50
CA PHE A 22 -7.00 -7.13 -19.28
C PHE A 22 -7.43 -8.00 -18.10
N THR A 23 -6.47 -8.78 -17.59
CA THR A 23 -6.70 -9.69 -16.47
C THR A 23 -5.81 -9.30 -15.31
N VAL A 24 -6.44 -9.12 -14.15
CA VAL A 24 -5.77 -8.79 -12.89
C VAL A 24 -5.75 -10.03 -12.01
N LYS A 25 -4.57 -10.38 -11.48
CA LYS A 25 -4.38 -11.50 -10.56
C LYS A 25 -3.61 -11.05 -9.33
N VAL A 26 -4.13 -11.31 -8.14
CA VAL A 26 -3.37 -11.14 -6.90
C VAL A 26 -2.46 -12.35 -6.71
N LEU A 27 -1.14 -12.11 -6.67
CA LEU A 27 -0.14 -13.17 -6.56
C LEU A 27 0.04 -13.56 -5.10
N VAL A 28 -0.66 -14.60 -4.62
CA VAL A 28 -0.53 -15.03 -3.22
C VAL A 28 0.69 -15.96 -3.06
N PRO A 29 1.65 -15.66 -2.16
CA PRO A 29 2.80 -16.51 -1.91
C PRO A 29 2.37 -17.93 -1.49
N LYS A 30 3.09 -18.94 -1.98
CA LYS A 30 2.86 -20.34 -1.57
C LYS A 30 3.32 -20.57 -0.14
N GLU A 31 4.48 -20.01 0.21
CA GLU A 31 5.16 -20.15 1.49
C GLU A 31 4.60 -19.23 2.59
N LYS A 32 4.94 -19.54 3.84
CA LYS A 32 4.59 -18.74 5.03
C LYS A 32 5.80 -17.88 5.45
N PRO A 33 5.58 -16.73 6.11
CA PRO A 33 4.30 -16.17 6.55
C PRO A 33 3.58 -15.41 5.42
N LYS A 34 2.25 -15.62 5.34
CA LYS A 34 1.41 -14.89 4.39
C LYS A 34 0.80 -13.68 5.07
N HIS A 35 0.95 -12.52 4.45
CA HIS A 35 0.43 -11.24 4.96
C HIS A 35 -0.79 -10.74 4.21
N TYR A 36 -1.20 -11.48 3.18
CA TYR A 36 -2.42 -11.24 2.43
C TYR A 36 -2.95 -12.54 1.85
N THR A 37 -4.21 -12.51 1.45
CA THR A 37 -4.89 -13.61 0.78
C THR A 37 -5.90 -13.03 -0.21
N PHE A 38 -6.31 -13.84 -1.17
CA PHE A 38 -7.32 -13.48 -2.16
C PHE A 38 -8.37 -14.58 -2.24
N THR A 39 -9.63 -14.19 -2.29
CA THR A 39 -10.75 -15.11 -2.46
C THR A 39 -11.51 -14.80 -3.74
N LYS A 40 -11.55 -15.79 -4.65
CA LYS A 40 -12.30 -15.69 -5.90
C LYS A 40 -13.80 -15.54 -5.66
N THR A 41 -14.33 -16.24 -4.65
CA THR A 41 -15.77 -16.24 -4.30
C THR A 41 -16.31 -14.85 -4.04
N PHE A 42 -15.52 -13.99 -3.38
CA PHE A 42 -15.92 -12.62 -3.06
C PHE A 42 -15.20 -11.57 -3.91
N ASN A 43 -14.37 -11.99 -4.87
CA ASN A 43 -13.45 -11.12 -5.62
C ASN A 43 -12.75 -10.09 -4.70
N LEU A 44 -12.21 -10.58 -3.58
CA LEU A 44 -11.76 -9.74 -2.46
C LEU A 44 -10.33 -10.10 -2.06
N ALA A 45 -9.46 -9.10 -2.04
CA ALA A 45 -8.13 -9.19 -1.43
C ALA A 45 -8.20 -8.74 0.03
N LEU A 46 -7.78 -9.61 0.96
CA LEU A 46 -7.56 -9.23 2.36
C LEU A 46 -6.07 -9.05 2.58
N VAL A 47 -5.66 -7.87 3.00
CA VAL A 47 -4.25 -7.48 3.13
C VAL A 47 -3.97 -6.98 4.55
N LYS A 48 -2.78 -7.24 5.06
CA LYS A 48 -2.29 -6.64 6.31
C LYS A 48 -1.70 -5.27 6.00
N PRO A 49 -2.04 -4.21 6.77
CA PRO A 49 -1.48 -2.88 6.53
C PRO A 49 0.04 -2.87 6.71
N ASP A 50 0.67 -1.92 6.03
CA ASP A 50 2.13 -1.69 6.01
C ASP A 50 2.96 -2.89 5.53
N LEU A 51 2.32 -3.86 4.88
CA LEU A 51 2.97 -5.01 4.29
C LEU A 51 2.64 -5.10 2.79
N PRO A 52 3.62 -5.51 1.97
CA PRO A 52 3.44 -5.57 0.52
C PRO A 52 2.48 -6.68 0.10
N PHE A 53 1.72 -6.42 -0.96
CA PHE A 53 0.97 -7.43 -1.70
C PHE A 53 1.15 -7.22 -3.21
N ALA A 54 1.36 -8.31 -3.94
CA ALA A 54 1.68 -8.26 -5.36
C ALA A 54 0.43 -8.49 -6.23
N VAL A 55 0.34 -7.70 -7.31
CA VAL A 55 -0.70 -7.81 -8.32
C VAL A 55 -0.03 -7.93 -9.68
N GLN A 56 -0.44 -8.94 -10.44
CA GLN A 56 -0.04 -9.15 -11.83
C GLN A 56 -1.13 -8.65 -12.76
N PHE A 57 -0.73 -7.87 -13.75
CA PHE A 57 -1.57 -7.37 -14.83
C PHE A 57 -1.16 -8.07 -16.11
N ASN A 58 -2.12 -8.67 -16.80
CA ASN A 58 -1.92 -9.30 -18.10
C ASN A 58 -2.79 -8.59 -19.12
N TYR A 59 -2.19 -8.00 -20.15
CA TYR A 59 -2.91 -7.24 -21.17
C TYR A 59 -2.57 -7.62 -22.62
N GLY A 60 -1.76 -8.66 -22.82
CA GLY A 60 -1.43 -9.11 -24.16
C GLY A 60 -0.66 -8.05 -24.94
N ARG A 61 -0.83 -8.01 -26.27
CA ARG A 61 -0.17 -7.02 -27.11
C ARG A 61 -0.91 -5.68 -27.00
N LEU A 62 -0.18 -4.64 -26.57
CA LEU A 62 -0.70 -3.27 -26.50
C LEU A 62 -0.90 -2.67 -27.91
N PRO A 63 -1.93 -1.83 -28.12
CA PRO A 63 -2.14 -1.14 -29.38
C PRO A 63 -1.10 -0.04 -29.59
N GLY A 64 -0.53 0.01 -30.80
CA GLY A 64 0.40 1.06 -31.21
C GLY A 64 1.78 1.00 -30.53
N ASN A 65 2.59 2.02 -30.80
CA ASN A 65 3.89 2.24 -30.17
C ASN A 65 3.82 3.23 -29.00
N GLU A 66 2.61 3.56 -28.55
CA GLU A 66 2.40 4.58 -27.54
C GLU A 66 2.51 4.01 -26.12
N PRO A 67 3.04 4.80 -25.16
CA PRO A 67 3.16 4.35 -23.80
C PRO A 67 1.77 4.22 -23.16
N MET A 68 1.52 3.06 -22.55
CA MET A 68 0.32 2.80 -21.76
C MET A 68 0.67 2.67 -20.28
N TYR A 69 -0.36 2.80 -19.45
CA TYR A 69 -0.23 2.83 -18.00
C TYR A 69 -1.34 2.03 -17.34
N VAL A 70 -0.99 1.35 -16.25
CA VAL A 70 -1.97 0.80 -15.32
C VAL A 70 -2.15 1.81 -14.18
N ARG A 71 -3.38 2.29 -14.01
CA ARG A 71 -3.77 3.15 -12.89
C ARG A 71 -4.54 2.35 -11.85
N ALA A 72 -4.18 2.52 -10.58
CA ALA A 72 -4.89 1.95 -9.44
C ALA A 72 -5.53 3.05 -8.60
N MET A 73 -6.85 2.97 -8.38
CA MET A 73 -7.64 3.93 -7.60
C MET A 73 -8.46 3.23 -6.53
N LEU A 74 -8.50 3.79 -5.32
CA LEU A 74 -9.41 3.32 -4.27
C LEU A 74 -10.72 4.10 -4.26
N VAL A 75 -11.82 3.37 -4.16
CA VAL A 75 -13.18 3.91 -4.07
C VAL A 75 -13.96 3.20 -2.96
N PHE A 76 -14.97 3.86 -2.40
CA PHE A 76 -15.93 3.16 -1.54
C PHE A 76 -16.82 2.25 -2.38
N ALA A 77 -17.08 1.04 -1.90
CA ALA A 77 -17.94 0.08 -2.61
C ALA A 77 -19.39 0.59 -2.70
N ASN A 78 -19.89 1.21 -1.62
CA ASN A 78 -21.24 1.75 -1.55
C ASN A 78 -21.44 2.94 -2.52
N PRO A 79 -22.40 2.89 -3.46
CA PRO A 79 -22.63 3.95 -4.44
C PRO A 79 -23.02 5.29 -3.82
N ILE A 80 -23.74 5.31 -2.69
CA ILE A 80 -24.12 6.54 -1.97
C ILE A 80 -22.88 7.31 -1.51
N GLN A 81 -21.76 6.60 -1.30
CA GLN A 81 -20.51 7.16 -0.83
C GLN A 81 -19.45 7.23 -1.92
N ALA A 82 -19.78 6.88 -3.16
CA ALA A 82 -18.83 6.89 -4.28
C ALA A 82 -18.28 8.30 -4.56
N GLY A 83 -19.05 9.35 -4.26
CA GLY A 83 -18.60 10.73 -4.34
C GLY A 83 -17.56 11.14 -3.28
N LYS A 84 -17.26 10.28 -2.31
CA LYS A 84 -16.23 10.53 -1.29
C LYS A 84 -14.95 9.78 -1.64
N ARG A 85 -13.82 10.49 -1.58
CA ARG A 85 -12.49 9.92 -1.77
C ARG A 85 -12.07 9.04 -0.58
N VAL A 86 -11.36 7.95 -0.86
CA VAL A 86 -10.78 7.09 0.19
C VAL A 86 -9.43 7.68 0.62
N GLU A 87 -9.33 8.08 1.89
CA GLU A 87 -8.16 8.75 2.44
C GLU A 87 -7.66 8.10 3.73
N THR A 88 -6.38 8.29 4.04
CA THR A 88 -5.77 7.86 5.31
C THR A 88 -6.44 8.54 6.48
N CYS A 89 -6.59 7.85 7.61
CA CYS A 89 -7.12 8.50 8.80
C CYS A 89 -6.14 9.56 9.33
N ARG A 90 -6.66 10.50 10.12
CA ARG A 90 -5.86 11.62 10.66
C ARG A 90 -4.56 11.17 11.33
N ASN A 91 -4.62 10.11 12.14
CA ASN A 91 -3.45 9.60 12.86
C ASN A 91 -2.36 9.05 11.92
N HIS A 92 -2.72 8.44 10.78
CA HIS A 92 -1.75 7.97 9.80
C HIS A 92 -1.28 9.11 8.90
N TYR A 93 -2.18 10.03 8.54
CA TYR A 93 -1.85 11.24 7.80
C TYR A 93 -0.76 12.06 8.50
N ASP A 94 -0.95 12.38 9.79
CA ASP A 94 0.00 13.19 10.57
C ASP A 94 1.36 12.52 10.71
N LYS A 95 1.42 11.17 10.70
CA LYS A 95 2.68 10.42 10.73
C LYS A 95 3.40 10.42 9.37
N LEU A 96 2.66 10.38 8.27
CA LEU A 96 3.22 10.26 6.93
C LEU A 96 3.60 11.61 6.32
N ARG A 97 2.83 12.67 6.62
CA ARG A 97 2.99 14.01 6.01
C ARG A 97 4.41 14.58 6.13
N PRO A 98 5.09 14.55 7.30
CA PRO A 98 6.41 15.15 7.43
C PRO A 98 7.47 14.48 6.54
N ALA A 99 7.33 13.18 6.29
CA ALA A 99 8.34 12.39 5.59
C ALA A 99 8.06 12.21 4.09
N ARG A 100 6.80 12.31 3.65
CA ARG A 100 6.39 11.90 2.29
C ARG A 100 5.58 12.95 1.52
N GLY A 101 5.32 14.12 2.11
CA GLY A 101 4.50 15.14 1.48
C GLY A 101 3.01 14.82 1.48
N GLU A 102 2.19 15.72 0.91
CA GLU A 102 0.75 15.71 1.13
C GLU A 102 0.00 14.60 0.38
N VAL A 103 0.36 14.34 -0.89
CA VAL A 103 -0.27 13.32 -1.74
C VAL A 103 -0.13 11.94 -1.13
N LEU A 104 1.11 11.55 -0.79
CA LEU A 104 1.39 10.26 -0.16
C LEU A 104 0.77 10.17 1.23
N ALA A 105 0.76 11.26 2.00
CA ALA A 105 0.16 11.23 3.32
C ALA A 105 -1.34 11.01 3.29
N LYS A 106 -2.09 11.61 2.34
CA LYS A 106 -3.54 11.37 2.19
C LYS A 106 -3.88 10.04 1.52
N SER A 107 -3.01 9.53 0.65
CA SER A 107 -3.27 8.29 -0.10
C SER A 107 -3.19 7.05 0.79
N VAL A 108 -4.20 6.19 0.75
CA VAL A 108 -4.23 4.93 1.51
C VAL A 108 -3.43 3.84 0.82
N LEU A 109 -3.48 3.78 -0.51
CA LEU A 109 -2.77 2.81 -1.33
C LEU A 109 -1.44 3.40 -1.78
N HIS A 110 -0.34 2.73 -1.48
CA HIS A 110 1.01 3.17 -1.89
C HIS A 110 1.66 2.12 -2.78
N SER A 111 2.60 2.56 -3.60
CA SER A 111 3.52 1.66 -4.29
C SER A 111 4.61 1.24 -3.30
N TYR A 112 4.83 -0.06 -3.18
CA TYR A 112 5.92 -0.60 -2.39
C TYR A 112 7.18 -0.61 -3.25
N GLN A 113 8.15 0.24 -2.90
CA GLN A 113 9.40 0.45 -3.66
C GLN A 113 9.12 0.87 -5.12
N PRO A 114 8.72 2.13 -5.36
CA PRO A 114 8.36 2.59 -6.71
C PRO A 114 9.58 2.49 -7.64
N GLY A 115 9.40 1.73 -8.72
CA GLY A 115 10.36 1.65 -9.82
C GLY A 115 10.34 2.91 -10.70
N PRO A 116 11.21 2.97 -11.71
CA PRO A 116 11.24 4.09 -12.64
C PRO A 116 9.89 4.26 -13.36
N GLY A 117 9.41 5.50 -13.42
CA GLY A 117 8.14 5.85 -14.06
C GLY A 117 6.88 5.52 -13.24
N VAL A 118 7.02 4.94 -12.04
CA VAL A 118 5.90 4.77 -11.11
C VAL A 118 5.74 6.04 -10.28
N TYR A 119 4.54 6.59 -10.24
CA TYR A 119 4.26 7.76 -9.42
C TYR A 119 2.85 7.76 -8.83
N GLN A 120 2.71 8.49 -7.74
CA GLN A 120 1.43 8.79 -7.12
C GLN A 120 0.87 10.08 -7.72
N GLN A 121 -0.41 10.05 -8.03
CA GLN A 121 -1.11 11.11 -8.72
C GLN A 121 -2.38 11.48 -7.98
N GLY A 122 -2.72 12.76 -8.05
CA GLY A 122 -3.94 13.35 -7.50
C GLY A 122 -3.63 14.64 -6.76
N GLU A 123 -4.63 15.49 -6.64
CA GLU A 123 -4.53 16.77 -5.97
C GLU A 123 -5.17 16.68 -4.58
N PRO A 124 -4.38 16.73 -3.49
CA PRO A 124 -4.88 16.53 -2.15
C PRO A 124 -5.89 17.60 -1.71
N ALA A 125 -5.73 18.82 -2.22
CA ALA A 125 -6.60 19.96 -1.93
C ALA A 125 -7.97 19.86 -2.63
N ASN A 126 -8.01 19.23 -3.81
CA ASN A 126 -9.23 19.10 -4.60
C ASN A 126 -9.94 17.77 -4.29
N PRO A 127 -11.11 17.76 -3.64
CA PRO A 127 -11.83 16.54 -3.28
C PRO A 127 -12.32 15.74 -4.49
N GLN A 128 -12.43 16.37 -5.67
CA GLN A 128 -12.81 15.71 -6.91
C GLN A 128 -11.62 15.06 -7.64
N SER A 129 -10.40 15.23 -7.15
CA SER A 129 -9.22 14.56 -7.71
C SER A 129 -8.95 13.25 -6.98
N TRP A 130 -9.10 12.11 -7.64
CA TRP A 130 -8.85 10.83 -6.98
C TRP A 130 -7.35 10.55 -6.82
N LEU A 131 -6.98 10.08 -5.63
CA LEU A 131 -5.61 9.65 -5.35
C LEU A 131 -5.40 8.28 -6.00
N SER A 132 -4.35 8.17 -6.81
CA SER A 132 -4.09 7.01 -7.65
C SER A 132 -2.60 6.74 -7.80
N ILE A 133 -2.26 5.49 -8.09
CA ILE A 133 -0.90 5.09 -8.49
C ILE A 133 -0.93 4.81 -9.98
N VAL A 134 0.06 5.34 -10.70
CA VAL A 134 0.26 5.10 -12.13
C VAL A 134 1.52 4.28 -12.31
N VAL A 135 1.41 3.17 -13.04
CA VAL A 135 2.49 2.22 -13.30
C VAL A 135 2.64 2.07 -14.82
N PRO A 136 3.84 2.24 -15.41
CA PRO A 136 4.05 2.02 -16.83
C PRO A 136 3.72 0.57 -17.23
N ALA A 137 2.90 0.40 -18.26
CA ALA A 137 2.59 -0.88 -18.85
C ALA A 137 3.62 -1.18 -19.95
N THR A 138 4.52 -2.13 -19.67
CA THR A 138 5.55 -2.57 -20.62
C THR A 138 5.33 -4.03 -21.01
N GLY A 139 5.76 -4.42 -22.21
CA GLY A 139 5.62 -5.80 -22.71
C GLY A 139 4.16 -6.25 -22.81
N THR A 140 3.87 -7.46 -22.34
CA THR A 140 2.52 -8.07 -22.37
C THR A 140 1.88 -8.28 -21.00
N GLN A 141 2.70 -8.17 -19.96
CA GLN A 141 2.32 -8.30 -18.56
C GLN A 141 3.29 -7.51 -17.70
N ILE A 142 2.81 -7.02 -16.56
CA ILE A 142 3.65 -6.44 -15.51
C ILE A 142 3.19 -6.95 -14.15
N GLN A 143 4.10 -6.88 -13.18
CA GLN A 143 3.81 -7.09 -11.78
C GLN A 143 4.07 -5.80 -11.02
N HIS A 144 3.14 -5.40 -10.15
CA HIS A 144 3.33 -4.28 -9.26
C HIS A 144 3.03 -4.67 -7.82
N ILE A 145 3.80 -4.11 -6.89
CA ILE A 145 3.67 -4.38 -5.46
C ILE A 145 3.07 -3.15 -4.80
N TYR A 146 1.94 -3.35 -4.14
CA TYR A 146 1.21 -2.31 -3.43
C TYR A 146 1.32 -2.51 -1.92
N GLU A 147 1.07 -1.45 -1.16
CA GLU A 147 0.93 -1.50 0.30
C GLU A 147 -0.22 -0.61 0.75
N MET A 148 -0.92 -1.00 1.83
CA MET A 148 -2.01 -0.23 2.42
C MET A 148 -1.56 0.43 3.72
N LYS A 149 -1.71 1.76 3.84
CA LYS A 149 -1.29 2.54 5.02
C LYS A 149 -2.36 2.69 6.10
N CYS A 150 -3.59 2.29 5.82
CA CYS A 150 -4.71 2.45 6.74
C CYS A 150 -5.47 1.13 6.88
N LYS A 151 -6.02 0.86 8.07
CA LYS A 151 -6.96 -0.27 8.30
C LYS A 151 -8.37 0.17 7.96
N ASN A 152 -9.21 -0.75 7.51
CA ASN A 152 -10.64 -0.47 7.32
C ASN A 152 -11.32 -0.04 8.62
N THR A 153 -10.83 -0.50 9.77
CA THR A 153 -11.35 -0.15 11.10
C THR A 153 -10.86 1.20 11.63
N CYS A 154 -10.02 1.93 10.88
CA CYS A 154 -9.56 3.24 11.33
C CYS A 154 -10.71 4.25 11.36
N PHE A 155 -10.81 4.96 12.49
CA PHE A 155 -11.88 5.92 12.75
C PHE A 155 -11.85 7.11 11.78
N ARG A 156 -13.04 7.73 11.60
CA ARG A 156 -13.38 8.88 10.71
C ARG A 156 -13.36 8.61 9.21
N ASN A 157 -12.29 8.03 8.66
CA ASN A 157 -12.15 7.93 7.21
C ASN A 157 -12.66 6.61 6.64
N MET A 158 -12.13 5.46 7.02
CA MET A 158 -12.65 4.19 6.46
C MET A 158 -13.83 3.65 7.26
N THR A 159 -13.80 3.70 8.60
CA THR A 159 -14.92 3.35 9.50
C THR A 159 -15.71 2.11 9.08
N HIS A 160 -15.02 1.00 8.86
CA HIS A 160 -15.58 -0.30 8.45
C HIS A 160 -16.31 -0.32 7.11
N ARG A 161 -16.15 0.72 6.29
CA ARG A 161 -16.73 0.76 4.95
C ARG A 161 -15.98 -0.18 4.03
N ALA A 162 -16.74 -0.89 3.20
CA ALA A 162 -16.17 -1.68 2.12
C ALA A 162 -15.53 -0.75 1.09
N ILE A 163 -14.32 -1.09 0.67
CA ILE A 163 -13.59 -0.38 -0.38
C ILE A 163 -13.33 -1.34 -1.54
N GLU A 164 -13.21 -0.76 -2.72
CA GLU A 164 -12.82 -1.44 -3.94
C GLU A 164 -11.60 -0.73 -4.52
N ILE A 165 -10.78 -1.49 -5.21
CA ILE A 165 -9.71 -1.00 -6.05
C ILE A 165 -10.14 -1.12 -7.51
N ILE A 166 -10.05 -0.01 -8.23
CA ILE A 166 -10.27 0.05 -9.67
C ILE A 166 -8.90 0.07 -10.32
N PHE A 167 -8.66 -0.89 -11.19
CA PHE A 167 -7.53 -0.91 -12.10
C PHE A 167 -8.00 -0.53 -13.49
N THR A 168 -7.36 0.46 -14.09
CA THR A 168 -7.60 0.88 -15.48
C THR A 168 -6.31 0.72 -16.28
N LEU A 169 -6.44 0.23 -17.51
CA LEU A 169 -5.38 0.30 -18.52
C LEU A 169 -5.66 1.53 -19.37
N GLU A 170 -4.78 2.52 -19.31
CA GLU A 170 -4.96 3.85 -19.90
C GLU A 170 -3.81 4.18 -20.86
N ASP A 171 -4.07 5.02 -21.85
CA ASP A 171 -3.02 5.68 -22.62
C ASP A 171 -2.47 6.92 -21.90
N MET A 172 -1.55 7.64 -22.54
CA MET A 172 -0.96 8.86 -21.99
C MET A 172 -1.95 10.02 -21.81
N TRP A 173 -3.07 10.01 -22.53
CA TRP A 173 -4.13 11.01 -22.40
C TRP A 173 -5.16 10.66 -21.33
N GLY A 174 -5.04 9.48 -20.71
CA GLY A 174 -5.97 9.00 -19.70
C GLY A 174 -7.22 8.33 -20.27
N ASN A 175 -7.25 7.99 -21.56
CA ASN A 175 -8.35 7.20 -22.11
C ASN A 175 -8.20 5.75 -21.63
N ALA A 176 -9.24 5.23 -20.98
CA ALA A 176 -9.24 3.86 -20.50
C ALA A 176 -9.62 2.89 -21.63
N TYR A 177 -8.84 1.82 -21.78
CA TYR A 177 -9.09 0.71 -22.70
C TYR A 177 -9.66 -0.51 -22.00
N ALA A 178 -9.31 -0.68 -20.72
CA ALA A 178 -9.86 -1.75 -19.92
C ALA A 178 -10.00 -1.32 -18.47
N ARG A 179 -10.95 -1.94 -17.77
CA ARG A 179 -11.23 -1.68 -16.36
C ARG A 179 -11.52 -2.98 -15.63
N HIS A 180 -10.88 -3.15 -14.48
CA HIS A 180 -11.11 -4.25 -13.57
C HIS A 180 -11.35 -3.72 -12.17
N VAL A 181 -12.40 -4.19 -11.51
CA VAL A 181 -12.76 -3.79 -10.15
C VAL A 181 -12.64 -5.02 -9.24
N MET A 182 -12.00 -4.82 -8.09
CA MET A 182 -11.81 -5.87 -7.09
C MET A 182 -12.03 -5.29 -5.69
N GLY A 183 -12.62 -6.06 -4.79
CA GLY A 183 -12.74 -5.69 -3.39
C GLY A 183 -11.36 -5.67 -2.70
N LEU A 184 -11.18 -4.74 -1.77
CA LEU A 184 -9.96 -4.67 -0.95
C LEU A 184 -10.32 -4.49 0.53
N GLN A 185 -9.68 -5.24 1.42
CA GLN A 185 -9.86 -5.10 2.86
C GLN A 185 -8.52 -5.14 3.59
N SER A 186 -8.16 -4.02 4.20
CA SER A 186 -7.01 -3.88 5.07
C SER A 186 -7.38 -4.24 6.51
N CYS A 187 -6.80 -5.32 7.03
CA CYS A 187 -7.14 -5.90 8.34
C CYS A 187 -5.89 -6.45 9.06
N SER A 188 -5.97 -6.65 10.37
CA SER A 188 -4.82 -7.13 11.14
C SER A 188 -4.50 -8.61 10.90
N SER A 189 -5.49 -9.42 10.49
CA SER A 189 -5.37 -10.88 10.37
C SER A 189 -6.18 -11.43 9.18
N PRO A 190 -5.70 -11.24 7.93
CA PRO A 190 -6.43 -11.59 6.71
C PRO A 190 -7.03 -12.99 6.66
N PHE A 191 -6.28 -14.00 7.14
CA PHE A 191 -6.72 -15.40 7.13
C PHE A 191 -7.85 -15.69 8.12
N ARG A 192 -7.78 -15.08 9.32
CA ARG A 192 -8.84 -15.21 10.32
C ARG A 192 -10.13 -14.59 9.79
N ASP A 193 -10.03 -13.38 9.28
CA ASP A 193 -11.18 -12.64 8.77
C ASP A 193 -11.79 -13.34 7.54
N LEU A 194 -10.96 -13.92 6.64
CA LEU A 194 -11.45 -14.75 5.54
C LEU A 194 -12.15 -16.03 6.03
N LYS A 195 -11.61 -16.70 7.06
CA LYS A 195 -12.25 -17.87 7.67
C LYS A 195 -13.61 -17.52 8.25
N ASP A 196 -13.72 -16.35 8.89
CA ASP A 196 -14.97 -15.87 9.45
C ASP A 196 -15.99 -15.49 8.37
N MET A 197 -15.55 -14.91 7.24
CA MET A 197 -16.42 -14.64 6.08
C MET A 197 -17.00 -15.91 5.44
N LYS A 198 -16.23 -17.01 5.43
CA LYS A 198 -16.67 -18.29 4.86
C LYS A 198 -17.62 -19.07 5.75
N LYS A 199 -17.71 -18.74 7.04
CA LYS A 199 -18.65 -19.43 7.93
C LYS A 199 -20.06 -19.07 7.46
N PRO A 200 -20.97 -20.06 7.31
CA PRO A 200 -22.37 -19.75 7.10
C PRO A 200 -22.82 -18.85 8.24
N GLN A 201 -23.55 -17.78 7.92
CA GLN A 201 -24.22 -16.98 8.95
C GLN A 201 -25.23 -17.88 9.64
N ARG A 202 -24.77 -18.63 10.65
CA ARG A 202 -25.65 -19.28 11.60
C ARG A 202 -26.44 -18.13 12.18
N ASN A 203 -27.74 -18.09 11.91
CA ASN A 203 -28.67 -17.13 12.49
C ASN A 203 -28.45 -17.15 14.00
N CYS A 204 -27.59 -16.26 14.49
CA CYS A 204 -27.44 -15.99 15.89
C CYS A 204 -28.70 -15.24 16.28
N LYS A 205 -29.78 -16.00 16.49
CA LYS A 205 -30.79 -15.70 17.50
C LYS A 205 -30.05 -15.66 18.84
N ARG A 206 -29.21 -14.64 19.05
CA ARG A 206 -28.67 -14.35 20.36
C ARG A 206 -29.89 -13.84 21.12
N ALA A 207 -30.49 -14.76 21.87
CA ALA A 207 -31.52 -14.47 22.84
C ALA A 207 -31.10 -13.20 23.59
N GLN A 208 -31.85 -12.13 23.40
CA GLN A 208 -31.90 -11.05 24.36
C GLN A 208 -32.57 -11.64 25.60
N THR A 209 -31.82 -12.37 26.42
CA THR A 209 -32.24 -12.57 27.80
C THR A 209 -31.97 -11.26 28.52
N PRO A 210 -33.01 -10.58 29.05
CA PRO A 210 -32.81 -9.36 29.81
C PRO A 210 -31.98 -9.71 31.05
N SER A 211 -30.79 -9.12 31.18
CA SER A 211 -29.95 -9.28 32.35
C SER A 211 -30.63 -8.62 33.54
N THR A 212 -31.35 -9.39 34.34
CA THR A 212 -31.67 -8.97 35.71
C THR A 212 -30.37 -8.92 36.50
N ARG A 213 -30.03 -7.70 36.93
CA ARG A 213 -28.99 -7.39 37.91
C ARG A 213 -29.16 -8.25 39.16
N SER A 214 -28.14 -8.99 39.53
CA SER A 214 -27.89 -9.30 40.94
C SER A 214 -26.38 -9.25 41.21
N SER A 215 -26.03 -8.27 42.02
CA SER A 215 -24.76 -8.05 42.67
C SER A 215 -24.22 -9.27 43.42
N GLY A 216 -22.90 -9.45 43.38
CA GLY A 216 -22.18 -9.94 44.56
C GLY A 216 -21.28 -11.16 44.37
N ARG A 217 -20.02 -10.94 44.74
CA ARG A 217 -19.05 -11.89 45.35
C ARG A 217 -18.14 -12.74 44.45
N LYS A 218 -16.88 -12.28 44.50
CA LYS A 218 -15.64 -13.00 44.89
C LYS A 218 -15.18 -14.19 44.02
N ARG A 219 -14.01 -13.96 43.40
CA ARG A 219 -12.99 -14.97 43.02
C ARG A 219 -12.80 -16.02 44.12
N PRO A 220 -12.56 -17.28 43.73
CA PRO A 220 -11.36 -17.97 44.20
C PRO A 220 -10.47 -18.53 43.08
N ARG A 221 -9.23 -18.79 43.48
CA ARG A 221 -8.09 -19.29 42.72
C ARG A 221 -8.26 -20.76 42.29
N LEU A 222 -7.73 -21.05 41.10
CA LEU A 222 -6.79 -22.12 40.73
C LEU A 222 -6.92 -23.48 41.43
N LEU A 223 -7.19 -24.54 40.66
CA LEU A 223 -6.52 -25.84 40.78
C LEU A 223 -6.44 -26.50 39.39
N SER A 224 -5.24 -26.98 39.10
CA SER A 224 -4.80 -27.77 37.96
C SER A 224 -5.40 -29.17 37.98
N VAL A 225 -5.81 -29.68 36.81
CA VAL A 225 -5.98 -31.11 36.55
C VAL A 225 -5.46 -31.38 35.14
N GLU A 226 -4.40 -32.18 35.08
CA GLU A 226 -3.96 -32.91 33.89
C GLU A 226 -4.91 -34.08 33.64
N SER A 227 -5.24 -34.32 32.38
CA SER A 227 -5.39 -35.68 31.86
C SER A 227 -5.26 -35.70 30.34
N GLU A 228 -4.45 -36.65 29.90
CA GLU A 228 -4.16 -37.01 28.52
C GLU A 228 -5.35 -37.73 27.86
N SER A 229 -5.46 -37.66 26.53
CA SER A 229 -5.41 -38.83 25.62
C SER A 229 -6.12 -38.60 24.26
N ILE A 230 -5.32 -38.79 23.20
CA ILE A 230 -5.49 -39.70 22.04
C ILE A 230 -6.58 -39.42 20.95
N ASP A 231 -6.01 -39.14 19.77
CA ASP A 231 -6.27 -39.56 18.37
C ASP A 231 -7.39 -39.07 17.42
N SER A 232 -6.86 -38.64 16.26
CA SER A 232 -7.12 -39.08 14.88
C SER A 232 -8.45 -38.75 14.19
N SER A 233 -8.35 -37.94 13.12
CA SER A 233 -8.57 -38.42 11.75
C SER A 233 -8.38 -37.32 10.71
N THR A 234 -8.03 -37.79 9.52
CA THR A 234 -7.36 -37.18 8.38
C THR A 234 -8.31 -36.55 7.36
N SER A 235 -7.81 -35.63 6.54
CA SER A 235 -8.17 -35.50 5.11
C SER A 235 -7.20 -34.57 4.39
N GLU A 236 -6.26 -35.22 3.72
CA GLU A 236 -5.80 -35.01 2.35
C GLU A 236 -5.92 -33.59 1.76
N VAL A 237 -4.77 -32.97 1.51
CA VAL A 237 -4.63 -31.98 0.45
C VAL A 237 -3.46 -32.43 -0.41
N GLU A 238 -3.78 -32.82 -1.64
CA GLU A 238 -2.81 -33.15 -2.69
C GLU A 238 -1.88 -31.95 -2.94
N SER A 239 -0.61 -32.13 -2.65
CA SER A 239 0.47 -31.27 -3.10
C SER A 239 1.26 -32.04 -4.15
N ILE A 240 1.30 -31.50 -5.37
CA ILE A 240 2.17 -31.99 -6.44
C ILE A 240 3.61 -31.60 -6.08
N ASP A 241 4.44 -32.62 -5.84
CA ASP A 241 5.88 -32.53 -5.64
C ASP A 241 6.58 -32.51 -7.00
N VAL A 242 7.37 -31.46 -7.24
CA VAL A 242 8.37 -31.47 -8.30
C VAL A 242 9.64 -30.87 -7.70
N SER A 243 10.41 -31.74 -7.06
CA SER A 243 11.77 -31.44 -6.61
C SER A 243 12.73 -32.41 -7.29
N ARG A 244 13.35 -32.00 -8.41
CA ARG A 244 14.64 -32.55 -8.84
C ARG A 244 15.34 -31.63 -9.84
N MET A 245 16.30 -30.85 -9.35
CA MET A 245 17.73 -31.02 -9.69
C MET A 245 18.52 -29.91 -8.99
N GLU A 246 19.28 -30.32 -7.98
CA GLU A 246 20.36 -29.54 -7.40
C GLU A 246 21.55 -29.47 -8.37
N SER A 247 22.20 -28.31 -8.34
CA SER A 247 23.64 -28.05 -8.49
C SER A 247 24.54 -29.11 -9.15
N ALA A 248 25.25 -28.67 -10.19
CA ALA A 248 26.65 -29.00 -10.37
C ALA A 248 27.38 -27.73 -10.87
N GLY A 249 28.39 -27.33 -10.12
CA GLY A 249 29.36 -26.32 -10.55
C GLY A 249 30.45 -26.93 -11.43
N ASN A 250 31.22 -25.99 -11.97
CA ASN A 250 32.53 -26.10 -12.59
C ASN A 250 32.61 -26.53 -14.06
N ASP A 251 33.19 -25.59 -14.82
CA ASP A 251 34.39 -25.76 -15.67
C ASP A 251 34.29 -25.38 -17.18
N ILE A 252 34.96 -24.25 -17.46
CA ILE A 252 35.91 -23.99 -18.57
C ILE A 252 35.35 -23.37 -19.88
N VAL A 253 36.12 -22.36 -20.31
CA VAL A 253 36.53 -21.96 -21.68
C VAL A 253 36.07 -20.56 -22.12
N THR A 254 37.06 -19.67 -22.07
CA THR A 254 37.25 -18.42 -22.80
C THR A 254 36.85 -18.50 -24.28
N ASN A 255 36.12 -17.49 -24.78
CA ASN A 255 36.36 -17.01 -26.14
C ASN A 255 36.13 -15.50 -26.23
N GLU A 256 37.23 -14.78 -26.39
CA GLU A 256 37.30 -13.37 -26.71
C GLU A 256 36.95 -13.17 -28.19
N GLN A 257 36.02 -12.27 -28.49
CA GLN A 257 35.97 -11.62 -29.80
C GLN A 257 35.67 -10.12 -29.65
N ASN A 258 36.77 -9.36 -29.70
CA ASN A 258 36.99 -8.14 -30.48
C ASN A 258 35.88 -7.09 -30.50
N PHE A 259 36.04 -6.06 -29.66
CA PHE A 259 35.59 -4.71 -29.97
C PHE A 259 36.78 -3.74 -29.93
N VAL A 260 37.04 -3.11 -31.07
CA VAL A 260 38.11 -2.13 -31.29
C VAL A 260 37.66 -0.77 -30.75
N PRO A 261 38.45 -0.06 -29.93
CA PRO A 261 38.15 1.31 -29.52
C PRO A 261 39.01 2.32 -30.29
N LEU A 262 38.41 3.43 -30.73
CA LEU A 262 39.07 4.64 -31.26
C LEU A 262 38.23 5.88 -30.84
N PRO A 263 38.80 7.10 -30.81
CA PRO A 263 39.58 7.61 -29.70
C PRO A 263 38.93 8.84 -29.02
N VAL A 264 39.55 9.19 -27.90
CA VAL A 264 39.21 10.23 -26.92
C VAL A 264 39.36 11.64 -27.50
N LEU A 265 38.38 12.51 -27.24
CA LEU A 265 38.60 13.95 -27.12
C LEU A 265 38.22 14.38 -25.70
N ALA A 266 39.25 14.79 -24.97
CA ALA A 266 39.19 15.26 -23.59
C ALA A 266 38.70 16.71 -23.55
N LEU A 267 37.72 16.99 -22.68
CA LEU A 267 37.55 18.30 -22.06
C LEU A 267 37.44 18.07 -20.56
N ALA A 268 38.49 18.51 -19.86
CA ALA A 268 38.63 18.46 -18.43
C ALA A 268 37.76 19.54 -17.76
N PHE A 269 36.99 19.14 -16.75
CA PHE A 269 36.57 20.04 -15.67
C PHE A 269 36.79 19.30 -14.35
N SER A 270 37.84 19.70 -13.64
CA SER A 270 38.12 19.33 -12.25
C SER A 270 37.11 20.00 -11.33
N ILE A 271 36.37 19.21 -10.55
CA ILE A 271 35.81 19.67 -9.28
C ILE A 271 36.18 18.63 -8.22
N GLN A 272 36.98 19.11 -7.29
CA GLN A 272 37.66 18.45 -6.18
C GLN A 272 36.64 18.07 -5.10
N TRP A 273 36.55 16.78 -4.77
CA TRP A 273 35.84 16.27 -3.61
C TRP A 273 36.86 15.95 -2.52
N ASP A 274 36.85 16.74 -1.47
CA ASP A 274 37.64 16.46 -0.28
C ASP A 274 36.97 15.39 0.60
N ARG A 275 37.85 14.54 1.11
CA ARG A 275 37.62 13.42 2.01
C ARG A 275 37.24 13.91 3.40
N CYS A 276 36.38 13.16 4.10
CA CYS A 276 36.62 12.85 5.52
C CYS A 276 35.81 11.63 6.01
N ALA A 277 36.58 10.56 6.23
CA ALA A 277 36.52 9.54 7.28
C ALA A 277 35.18 8.96 7.76
N ALA A 278 35.10 7.64 7.61
CA ALA A 278 34.31 6.73 8.43
C ALA A 278 34.87 6.63 9.86
N VAL A 279 33.98 6.61 10.86
CA VAL A 279 34.24 6.03 12.19
C VAL A 279 32.94 5.34 12.65
N LEU A 280 32.95 4.00 12.69
CA LEU A 280 32.07 3.24 13.56
C LEU A 280 32.34 3.68 15.00
N TRP A 281 31.32 3.73 15.87
CA TRP A 281 31.43 3.23 17.25
C TRP A 281 30.05 3.02 17.86
N TRP A 282 30.08 2.16 18.87
CA TRP A 282 29.02 1.47 19.58
C TRP A 282 28.15 2.36 20.47
N ARG A 283 27.04 1.76 20.94
CA ARG A 283 26.12 2.24 21.98
C ARG A 283 26.82 2.89 23.18
N CYS A 284 26.27 4.01 23.67
CA CYS A 284 25.98 4.15 25.10
C CYS A 284 24.90 5.21 25.37
N ARG A 285 23.96 4.87 26.26
CA ARG A 285 22.99 5.76 26.88
C ARG A 285 23.73 6.64 27.88
N CYS A 286 23.60 7.96 27.80
CA CYS A 286 23.60 8.84 28.97
C CYS A 286 22.92 10.17 28.62
N ARG A 287 21.93 10.54 29.44
CA ARG A 287 21.39 11.91 29.53
C ARG A 287 22.48 12.80 30.12
N VAL A 288 22.87 13.86 29.43
CA VAL A 288 23.38 15.09 30.05
C VAL A 288 22.89 16.26 29.21
N ALA A 289 22.17 17.17 29.86
CA ALA A 289 21.81 18.47 29.34
C ALA A 289 23.07 19.33 29.30
N ILE A 290 23.35 19.97 28.16
CA ILE A 290 24.34 21.04 28.08
C ILE A 290 23.58 22.30 27.71
N VAL A 291 23.51 23.20 28.71
CA VAL A 291 23.21 24.61 28.56
C VAL A 291 24.43 25.24 27.88
N SER A 292 24.22 25.95 26.77
CA SER A 292 25.18 26.95 26.31
C SER A 292 24.39 28.19 25.91
N SER A 293 24.59 29.23 26.71
CA SER A 293 24.21 30.61 26.44
C SER A 293 25.14 31.19 25.40
N VAL A 294 24.60 31.84 24.38
CA VAL A 294 25.22 32.98 23.71
C VAL A 294 24.08 33.95 23.40
N ASP A 295 24.16 35.12 24.01
CA ASP A 295 23.24 36.24 23.86
C ASP A 295 23.40 36.96 22.51
N ASP A 296 22.36 37.75 22.23
CA ASP A 296 22.29 38.94 21.39
C ASP A 296 22.29 38.82 19.85
N GLN A 297 21.09 38.86 19.27
CA GLN A 297 20.46 40.16 18.95
C GLN A 297 18.98 39.99 18.55
N ALA A 298 18.13 40.75 19.25
CA ALA A 298 16.70 40.84 19.05
C ALA A 298 16.33 41.79 17.91
N VAL A 299 15.37 41.37 17.07
CA VAL A 299 14.46 42.29 16.37
C VAL A 299 13.03 41.83 16.65
N VAL A 300 12.44 42.41 17.69
CA VAL A 300 11.02 42.28 18.02
C VAL A 300 10.27 43.32 17.18
N GLN A 301 9.51 42.88 16.18
CA GLN A 301 8.49 43.73 15.55
C GLN A 301 7.23 43.69 16.41
N HIS A 302 7.02 44.77 17.16
CA HIS A 302 5.77 45.08 17.83
C HIS A 302 4.70 45.47 16.81
N TYR A 303 3.58 44.75 16.79
CA TYR A 303 2.34 45.20 16.18
C TYR A 303 1.52 45.98 17.23
N PRO A 304 1.12 47.24 16.97
CA PRO A 304 0.23 47.96 17.86
C PRO A 304 -1.21 47.46 17.71
N THR A 305 -1.79 47.04 18.83
CA THR A 305 -3.22 46.93 19.04
C THR A 305 -3.80 48.27 19.46
N ARG A 306 -5.05 48.53 19.00
CA ARG A 306 -6.12 49.36 19.60
C ARG A 306 -6.40 50.75 19.00
N ARG A 307 -7.62 50.89 18.45
CA ARG A 307 -8.62 52.00 18.55
C ARG A 307 -9.88 51.49 17.84
N GLU A 308 -10.90 50.97 18.53
CA GLU A 308 -12.02 51.74 19.12
C GLU A 308 -12.29 53.08 18.43
N PHE A 309 -13.33 53.12 17.61
CA PHE A 309 -14.12 54.32 17.34
C PHE A 309 -15.59 54.00 17.65
N ALA A 310 -16.15 54.88 18.46
CA ALA A 310 -17.55 54.92 18.82
C ALA A 310 -18.40 55.57 17.72
N LEU A 311 -19.64 55.11 17.63
CA LEU A 311 -20.90 55.85 17.44
C LEU A 311 -20.83 57.21 16.72
N GLY A 312 -21.46 57.23 15.54
CA GLY A 312 -22.26 58.33 15.01
C GLY A 312 -23.62 57.77 14.61
#